data_AF-A0A8J3QD38-F1
#
_entry.id   AF-A0A8J3QD38-F1
#
_cell.length_a   1.000
_cell.length_b   1.000
_cell.length_c   1.000
_cell.angle_alpha   90.00
_cell.angle_beta   90.00
_cell.angle_gamma   90.00
#
_symmetry.space_group_name_H-M   'P 1'
#
loop_
_entity.id
_entity.type
_entity.pdbx_description
1 polymer ?
#
loop_
_entity_poly.entity_id
_entity_poly.type
_entity_poly.pdbx_seq_one_letter_code
_entity_poly.pdbx_strand_id
1 'polypeptide(L)'
;MDLQERIDAALHIADMYGQADGEHHKTWAIDQMVRALTDCPEVEKEDFDYLGEAYTYTAYGESGEYQRFVAAHNDGQDGPDTYSWDVGIAP
;
A
#
# COMPACT_ATOMS: atom_id res chain seq x y z
N MET A 1 -2.48 -0.78 -15.90
CA MET A 1 -3.09 0.56 -16.02
C MET A 1 -2.18 1.47 -16.81
N ASP A 2 -2.73 2.41 -17.58
CA ASP A 2 -1.97 3.54 -18.11
C ASP A 2 -1.56 4.51 -16.98
N LEU A 3 -0.73 5.51 -17.28
CA LEU A 3 -0.21 6.43 -16.26
C LEU A 3 -1.32 7.25 -15.57
N GLN A 4 -2.34 7.68 -16.32
CA GLN A 4 -3.41 8.49 -15.75
C GLN A 4 -4.29 7.65 -14.83
N GLU A 5 -4.62 6.42 -15.25
CA GLU A 5 -5.38 5.46 -14.43
C GLU A 5 -4.68 5.17 -13.09
N ARG A 6 -3.35 5.02 -13.09
CA ARG A 6 -2.57 4.82 -11.86
C ARG A 6 -2.61 6.04 -10.93
N ILE A 7 -2.53 7.24 -11.50
CA ILE A 7 -2.62 8.50 -10.74
C ILE A 7 -4.00 8.63 -10.12
N ASP A 8 -5.06 8.40 -10.91
CA ASP A 8 -6.44 8.51 -10.45
C ASP A 8 -6.72 7.49 -9.32
N ALA A 9 -6.21 6.25 -9.45
CA ALA A 9 -6.31 5.24 -8.42
C ALA A 9 -5.60 5.66 -7.11
N ALA A 10 -4.39 6.20 -7.19
CA ALA A 10 -3.66 6.68 -6.01
C ALA A 10 -4.37 7.88 -5.35
N LEU A 11 -4.94 8.80 -6.13
CA LEU A 11 -5.71 9.92 -5.59
C LEU A 11 -7.02 9.47 -4.94
N HIS A 12 -7.67 8.45 -5.49
CA HIS A 12 -8.86 7.87 -4.88
C HIS A 12 -8.57 7.26 -3.50
N ILE A 13 -7.46 6.54 -3.35
CA ILE A 13 -7.01 6.01 -2.04
C ILE A 13 -6.76 7.17 -1.06
N ALA A 14 -6.11 8.24 -1.50
CA ALA A 14 -5.83 9.40 -0.67
C ALA A 14 -7.11 10.11 -0.20
N ASP A 15 -8.10 10.25 -1.08
CA ASP A 15 -9.40 10.86 -0.78
C ASP A 15 -10.19 10.02 0.24
N MET A 16 -10.18 8.70 0.07
CA MET A 16 -10.92 7.77 0.94
C MET A 16 -10.26 7.56 2.30
N TYR A 17 -8.94 7.40 2.35
CA TYR A 17 -8.21 6.88 3.51
C TYR A 17 -7.02 7.73 3.97
N GLY A 18 -6.59 8.71 3.17
CA GLY A 18 -5.35 9.46 3.45
C GLY A 18 -5.43 10.42 4.64
N GLN A 19 -6.64 10.84 5.02
CA GLN A 19 -6.89 11.73 6.17
C GLN A 19 -7.98 11.20 7.11
N ALA A 20 -8.64 10.11 6.73
CA ALA A 20 -9.61 9.43 7.56
C ALA A 20 -8.91 8.26 8.25
N ASP A 21 -9.20 8.09 9.54
CA ASP A 21 -8.74 6.97 10.36
C ASP A 21 -7.26 7.03 10.85
N GLY A 22 -6.97 6.33 11.96
CA GLY A 22 -5.79 6.51 12.80
C GLY A 22 -4.42 6.42 12.10
N GLU A 23 -3.33 6.78 12.81
CA GLU A 23 -1.98 6.89 12.20
C GLU A 23 -1.51 5.60 11.48
N HIS A 24 -1.84 4.43 12.01
CA HIS A 24 -1.48 3.14 11.39
C HIS A 24 -2.18 2.87 10.06
N HIS A 25 -3.38 3.43 9.85
CA HIS A 25 -4.13 3.28 8.59
C HIS A 25 -3.58 4.23 7.51
N LYS A 26 -2.91 5.31 7.91
CA LYS A 26 -2.21 6.21 6.97
C LYS A 26 -1.01 5.54 6.33
N THR A 27 -0.27 4.71 7.08
CA THR A 27 0.83 3.91 6.52
C THR A 27 0.29 2.99 5.42
N TRP A 28 -0.84 2.34 5.66
CA TRP A 28 -1.50 1.51 4.65
C TRP A 28 -1.97 2.32 3.45
N ALA A 29 -2.61 3.47 3.66
CA ALA A 29 -3.05 4.34 2.57
C ALA A 29 -1.86 4.76 1.68
N ILE A 30 -0.73 5.15 2.29
CA ILE A 30 0.49 5.51 1.55
C ILE A 30 1.03 4.31 0.76
N ASP A 31 1.09 3.13 1.38
CA ASP A 31 1.54 1.90 0.72
C ASP A 31 0.66 1.56 -0.49
N GLN A 32 -0.67 1.61 -0.34
CA GLN A 32 -1.62 1.35 -1.42
C GLN A 32 -1.50 2.38 -2.55
N MET A 33 -1.27 3.66 -2.24
CA MET A 33 -1.01 4.69 -3.26
C MET A 33 0.25 4.36 -4.07
N VAL A 34 1.33 3.94 -3.40
CA VAL A 34 2.58 3.54 -4.07
C VAL A 34 2.36 2.31 -4.95
N ARG A 35 1.59 1.32 -4.48
CA ARG A 35 1.25 0.14 -5.26
C ARG A 35 0.42 0.48 -6.51
N ALA A 36 -0.54 1.38 -6.41
CA ALA A 36 -1.29 1.86 -7.57
C ALA A 36 -0.37 2.55 -8.59
N LEU A 37 0.53 3.42 -8.13
CA LEU A 37 1.50 4.12 -8.99
C LEU A 37 2.49 3.18 -9.67
N THR A 38 2.79 2.05 -9.04
CA THR A 38 3.74 1.03 -9.54
C THR A 38 3.04 -0.12 -10.27
N ASP A 39 1.78 0.05 -10.70
CA ASP A 39 1.01 -0.92 -11.49
C ASP A 39 0.81 -2.27 -10.80
N CYS A 40 0.68 -2.28 -9.47
CA CYS A 40 0.24 -3.48 -8.78
C CYS A 40 -1.18 -3.87 -9.21
N PRO A 41 -1.49 -5.17 -9.33
CA PRO A 41 -2.84 -5.62 -9.59
C PRO A 41 -3.71 -5.48 -8.34
N GLU A 42 -5.01 -5.24 -8.52
CA GLU A 42 -5.97 -5.44 -7.44
C GLU A 42 -6.05 -6.93 -7.07
N VAL A 43 -6.12 -7.21 -5.78
CA VAL A 43 -6.24 -8.53 -5.20
C VAL A 43 -7.29 -8.49 -4.10
N GLU A 44 -7.98 -9.61 -3.91
CA GLU A 44 -8.82 -9.82 -2.74
C GLU A 44 -7.94 -10.30 -1.58
N LYS A 45 -8.13 -9.70 -0.39
CA LYS A 45 -7.48 -10.11 0.85
C LYS A 45 -8.54 -10.48 1.89
N GLU A 46 -8.16 -11.38 2.79
CA GLU A 46 -8.95 -11.79 3.94
C GLU A 46 -8.25 -11.33 5.21
N ASP A 47 -9.02 -10.82 6.16
CA ASP A 47 -8.56 -10.47 7.51
C ASP A 47 -9.68 -10.72 8.52
N PHE A 48 -9.40 -10.54 9.80
CA PHE A 48 -10.34 -10.77 10.90
C PHE A 48 -10.63 -9.47 11.63
N ASP A 49 -11.89 -9.23 11.95
CA ASP A 49 -12.28 -8.09 12.77
C ASP A 49 -11.91 -8.31 14.25
N TYR A 50 -12.22 -7.33 15.11
CA TYR A 50 -11.95 -7.42 16.55
C TYR A 50 -12.77 -8.50 17.27
N LEU A 51 -13.81 -9.05 16.63
CA LEU A 51 -14.61 -10.17 17.11
C LEU A 51 -14.08 -11.52 16.60
N GLY A 52 -13.09 -11.52 15.70
CA GLY A 52 -12.54 -12.70 15.06
C GLY A 52 -13.39 -13.20 13.88
N GLU A 53 -14.30 -12.37 13.35
CA GLU A 53 -15.06 -12.68 12.15
C GLU A 53 -14.23 -12.35 10.91
N ALA A 54 -14.12 -13.30 9.98
CA ALA A 54 -13.39 -13.11 8.73
C ALA A 54 -14.17 -12.15 7.81
N TYR A 55 -13.46 -11.21 7.20
CA TYR A 55 -13.98 -10.33 6.16
C TYR A 55 -13.01 -10.26 4.99
N THR A 56 -13.52 -9.94 3.81
CA THR A 56 -12.70 -9.71 2.62
C THR A 56 -12.72 -8.25 2.22
N TYR A 57 -11.59 -7.78 1.67
CA TYR A 57 -11.44 -6.45 1.15
C TYR A 57 -10.53 -6.45 -0.09
N THR A 58 -10.70 -5.44 -0.94
CA THR A 58 -9.84 -5.23 -2.11
C THR A 58 -8.65 -4.37 -1.72
N ALA A 59 -7.45 -4.81 -2.11
CA ALA A 59 -6.21 -4.07 -1.97
C ALA A 59 -5.34 -4.26 -3.21
N TYR A 60 -4.25 -3.52 -3.31
CA TYR A 60 -3.24 -3.73 -4.33
C TYR A 60 -2.22 -4.79 -3.86
N GLY A 61 -1.90 -5.71 -4.77
CA GLY A 61 -0.88 -6.74 -4.62
C GLY A 61 0.52 -6.20 -4.91
N GLU A 62 1.37 -7.01 -5.54
CA GLU A 62 2.75 -6.63 -5.87
C GLU A 62 3.00 -6.64 -7.37
N SER A 63 3.85 -5.71 -7.81
CA SER A 63 4.44 -5.68 -9.15
C SER A 63 5.96 -5.70 -9.03
N GLY A 64 6.65 -6.02 -10.12
CA GLY A 64 8.11 -5.91 -10.15
C GLY A 64 8.62 -4.47 -9.97
N GLU A 65 7.81 -3.45 -10.30
CA GLU A 65 8.16 -2.05 -10.09
C GLU A 65 8.06 -1.67 -8.60
N TYR A 66 7.00 -2.11 -7.93
CA TYR A 66 6.84 -1.97 -6.48
C TYR A 66 8.01 -2.61 -5.72
N GLN A 67 8.36 -3.86 -6.07
CA GLN A 67 9.45 -4.58 -5.41
C GLN A 67 10.81 -3.87 -5.58
N ARG A 68 11.07 -3.31 -6.77
CA ARG A 68 12.29 -2.51 -7.01
C ARG A 68 12.30 -1.22 -6.20
N PHE A 69 11.16 -0.54 -6.10
CA PHE A 69 11.01 0.67 -5.31
C PHE A 69 11.28 0.39 -3.81
N VAL A 70 10.67 -0.65 -3.26
CA VAL A 70 10.86 -1.05 -1.84
C VAL A 70 12.31 -1.47 -1.58
N ALA A 71 12.92 -2.26 -2.45
CA ALA A 71 14.32 -2.66 -2.31
C ALA A 71 15.25 -1.44 -2.31
N ALA A 72 15.04 -0.48 -3.22
CA ALA A 72 15.82 0.75 -3.27
C ALA A 72 15.64 1.64 -2.03
N HIS A 73 14.44 1.63 -1.43
CA HIS A 73 14.19 2.33 -0.15
C HIS A 73 14.99 1.68 0.99
N ASN A 74 14.95 0.36 1.10
CA ASN A 74 15.61 -0.39 2.17
C ASN A 74 17.14 -0.36 2.07
N ASP A 75 17.70 -0.19 0.86
CA ASP A 75 19.15 -0.14 0.62
C ASP A 75 19.86 1.08 1.26
N GLY A 76 19.10 2.07 1.73
CA GLY A 76 19.55 3.09 2.68
C GLY A 76 20.70 4.01 2.24
N GLN A 77 20.97 5.08 3.01
CA GLN A 77 22.18 5.88 2.82
C GLN A 77 23.40 5.28 3.56
N ASP A 78 23.17 4.39 4.53
CA ASP A 78 24.20 3.82 5.41
C ASP A 78 24.47 2.31 5.17
N GLY A 79 23.91 1.74 4.11
CA GLY A 79 24.07 0.32 3.71
C GLY A 79 22.75 -0.46 3.67
N PRO A 80 22.78 -1.71 3.17
CA PRO A 80 21.58 -2.53 3.02
C PRO A 80 20.86 -2.73 4.36
N ASP A 81 19.53 -2.70 4.33
CA ASP A 81 18.61 -2.87 5.48
C ASP A 81 18.66 -1.75 6.54
N THR A 82 19.10 -0.54 6.18
CA THR A 82 19.06 0.62 7.10
C THR A 82 17.64 1.11 7.37
N TYR A 83 16.75 0.99 6.38
CA TYR A 83 15.35 1.40 6.47
C TYR A 83 14.42 0.20 6.23
N SER A 84 13.24 0.26 6.83
CA SER A 84 12.17 -0.73 6.61
C SER A 84 10.95 -0.04 6.01
N TRP A 85 10.47 -0.55 4.88
CA TRP A 85 9.17 -0.19 4.32
C TRP A 85 8.03 -0.84 5.13
N ASP A 86 7.22 -0.02 5.81
CA ASP A 86 6.03 -0.46 6.53
C ASP A 86 4.80 -0.41 5.61
N VAL A 87 4.05 -1.50 5.55
CA VAL A 87 2.85 -1.65 4.72
C VAL A 87 1.57 -1.24 5.45
N GLY A 88 1.64 -0.96 6.76
CA GLY A 88 0.51 -0.57 7.59
C GLY A 88 -0.56 -1.65 7.76
N ILE A 89 -1.74 -1.23 8.22
CA ILE A 89 -2.92 -2.08 8.44
C ILE A 89 -4.12 -1.44 7.73
N ALA A 90 -4.94 -2.27 7.08
CA ALA A 90 -6.15 -1.80 6.41
C ALA A 90 -7.13 -1.14 7.40
N PRO A 91 -7.92 -0.14 6.97
CA PRO A 91 -8.91 0.54 7.80
C PRO A 91 -10.06 -0.36 8.30
#